data_AF-A0A7J6LSJ1-F1
#
_entry.id   AF-A0A7J6LSJ1-F1
#
_cell.length_a   1.000
_cell.length_b   1.000
_cell.length_c   1.000
_cell.angle_alpha   90.00
_cell.angle_beta   90.00
_cell.angle_gamma   90.00
#
_symmetry.space_group_name_H-M   'P 1'
#
loop_
_entity.id
_entity.type
_entity.pdbx_description
1 polymer ?
#
loop_
_entity_poly.entity_id
_entity_poly.type
_entity_poly.pdbx_seq_one_letter_code
_entity_poly.pdbx_strand_id
1 'polypeptide(L)'
;MSKEIWLPKAELEKNPEYIECREYMAKHRIPEVLNDLLASVAFRKPEGGREGVMSFMAQQLDRRSKEGAEAGGLFDMKEIESVFHMADLLKQGTITREQCRSALKALACSARQEELIDGTLTPGDESEGLEIPLKVDLPTFLALARKALSLRAEEVAVSG
;
A
#
# COMPACT_ATOMS: atom_id res chain seq x y z
N MET A 1 24.63 -29.94 9.24
CA MET A 1 23.24 -29.63 8.84
C MET A 1 22.52 -29.15 10.08
N SER A 2 22.31 -27.83 10.20
CA SER A 2 21.70 -27.21 11.38
C SER A 2 20.20 -27.50 11.38
N LYS A 3 19.74 -28.33 12.32
CA LYS A 3 18.32 -28.60 12.52
C LYS A 3 17.69 -27.36 13.18
N GLU A 4 16.89 -26.66 12.38
CA GLU A 4 15.75 -25.82 12.77
C GLU A 4 15.95 -24.90 13.99
N ILE A 5 16.52 -23.73 13.70
CA ILE A 5 16.40 -22.51 14.51
C ILE A 5 15.01 -21.92 14.25
N TRP A 6 13.96 -22.64 14.62
CA TRP A 6 12.59 -22.11 14.61
C TRP A 6 11.93 -22.48 15.92
N LEU A 7 11.97 -21.54 16.86
CA LEU A 7 11.12 -21.60 18.04
C LEU A 7 9.65 -21.52 17.57
N PRO A 8 8.73 -22.27 18.18
CA PRO A 8 7.30 -22.10 17.93
C PRO A 8 6.88 -20.64 18.14
N LYS A 9 5.93 -20.13 17.34
CA LYS A 9 5.48 -18.72 17.41
C LYS A 9 5.18 -18.25 18.85
N ALA A 10 4.50 -19.09 19.63
CA ALA A 10 4.15 -18.80 21.02
C ALA A 10 5.36 -18.70 21.97
N GLU A 11 6.51 -19.28 21.61
CA GLU A 11 7.77 -19.14 22.36
C GLU A 11 8.60 -17.96 21.86
N LEU A 12 8.59 -17.67 20.55
CA LEU A 12 9.17 -16.44 20.00
C LEU A 12 8.54 -15.19 20.59
N GLU A 13 7.21 -15.18 20.71
CA GLU A 13 6.45 -14.04 21.25
C GLU A 13 6.72 -13.75 22.74
N LYS A 14 7.39 -14.67 23.45
CA LYS A 14 7.85 -14.48 24.83
C LYS A 14 9.31 -14.04 24.93
N ASN A 15 10.07 -14.11 23.82
CA ASN A 15 11.46 -13.71 23.80
C ASN A 15 11.56 -12.16 23.76
N PRO A 16 12.23 -11.52 24.74
CA PRO A 16 12.38 -10.07 24.76
C PRO A 16 13.06 -9.50 23.51
N GLU A 17 14.06 -10.19 22.95
CA GLU A 17 14.75 -9.76 21.71
C GLU A 17 13.81 -9.79 20.50
N TYR A 18 12.91 -10.77 20.44
CA TYR A 18 11.91 -10.86 19.37
C TYR A 18 10.86 -9.76 19.48
N ILE A 19 10.44 -9.41 20.71
CA ILE A 19 9.53 -8.29 20.97
C ILE A 19 10.18 -6.98 20.53
N GLU A 20 11.41 -6.72 20.96
CA GLU A 20 12.15 -5.50 20.58
C GLU A 20 12.33 -5.40 19.05
N CYS A 21 12.67 -6.51 18.39
CA CYS A 21 12.76 -6.56 16.94
C CYS A 21 11.41 -6.24 16.27
N ARG A 22 10.30 -6.82 16.75
CA ARG A 22 8.96 -6.53 16.22
C ARG A 22 8.56 -5.07 16.41
N GLU A 23 8.84 -4.51 17.58
CA GLU A 23 8.56 -3.10 17.88
C GLU A 23 9.38 -2.18 16.98
N TYR A 24 10.67 -2.48 16.79
CA TYR A 24 11.53 -1.74 15.86
C TYR A 24 10.99 -1.83 14.42
N MET A 25 10.66 -3.03 13.95
CA MET A 25 10.12 -3.24 12.61
C MET A 25 8.80 -2.46 12.38
N ALA A 26 7.90 -2.48 13.37
CA ALA A 26 6.64 -1.74 13.31
C ALA A 26 6.87 -0.23 13.32
N LYS A 27 7.70 0.27 14.26
CA LYS A 27 8.05 1.69 14.36
C LYS A 27 8.64 2.25 13.07
N HIS A 28 9.48 1.47 12.40
CA HIS A 28 10.13 1.87 11.16
C HIS A 28 9.38 1.43 9.88
N ARG A 29 8.17 0.88 10.02
CA ARG A 29 7.30 0.44 8.91
C ARG A 29 8.02 -0.49 7.91
N ILE A 30 8.93 -1.32 8.41
CA ILE A 30 9.73 -2.23 7.59
C ILE A 30 8.85 -3.26 6.86
N PRO A 31 7.86 -3.90 7.52
CA PRO A 31 6.96 -4.83 6.84
C PRO A 31 6.21 -4.20 5.67
N GLU A 32 5.74 -2.96 5.82
CA GLU A 32 4.99 -2.24 4.79
C GLU A 32 5.87 -1.90 3.60
N VAL A 33 7.08 -1.38 3.84
CA VAL A 33 8.04 -1.10 2.76
C VAL A 33 8.38 -2.37 1.99
N LEU A 34 8.58 -3.49 2.70
CA LEU A 34 8.89 -4.77 2.07
C LEU A 34 7.70 -5.29 1.25
N ASN A 35 6.48 -5.19 1.78
CA ASN A 35 5.27 -5.60 1.06
C ASN A 35 5.11 -4.82 -0.24
N ASP A 36 5.25 -3.50 -0.21
CA ASP A 36 5.10 -2.70 -1.43
C ASP A 36 6.20 -2.98 -2.46
N LEU A 37 7.44 -3.20 -2.02
CA LEU A 37 8.55 -3.55 -2.90
C LEU A 37 8.30 -4.89 -3.59
N LEU A 38 7.83 -5.88 -2.84
CA LEU A 38 7.52 -7.19 -3.38
C LEU A 38 6.30 -7.14 -4.31
N ALA A 39 5.27 -6.36 -3.97
CA ALA A 39 4.14 -6.11 -4.85
C ALA A 39 4.60 -5.44 -6.18
N SER A 40 5.53 -4.48 -6.08
CA SER A 40 6.13 -3.82 -7.24
C SER A 40 6.91 -4.78 -8.14
N VAL A 41 7.67 -5.69 -7.55
CA VAL A 41 8.39 -6.74 -8.28
C VAL A 41 7.40 -7.71 -8.95
N ALA A 42 6.37 -8.15 -8.22
CA ALA A 42 5.37 -9.08 -8.74
C ALA A 42 4.56 -8.50 -9.90
N PHE A 43 4.23 -7.20 -9.83
CA PHE A 43 3.48 -6.49 -10.86
C PHE A 43 4.34 -6.18 -12.09
N ARG A 44 5.50 -5.53 -11.89
CA ARG A 44 6.35 -5.06 -13.01
C ARG A 44 7.21 -6.15 -13.63
N LYS A 45 7.44 -7.26 -12.93
CA LYS A 45 8.22 -8.44 -13.39
C LYS A 45 9.53 -8.05 -14.08
N PRO A 46 10.46 -7.37 -13.37
CA PRO A 46 11.70 -6.90 -13.96
C PRO A 46 12.52 -8.04 -14.57
N GLU A 47 13.09 -7.78 -15.75
CA GLU A 47 13.94 -8.72 -16.48
C GLU A 47 15.32 -8.88 -15.84
N GLY A 48 16.15 -9.81 -16.32
CA GLY A 48 17.53 -9.99 -15.83
C GLY A 48 17.65 -10.84 -14.56
N GLY A 49 16.61 -11.60 -14.20
CA GLY A 49 16.64 -12.54 -13.09
C GLY A 49 16.94 -11.88 -11.75
N ARG A 50 17.80 -12.50 -10.93
CA ARG A 50 18.12 -11.99 -9.58
C ARG A 50 18.73 -10.60 -9.61
N GLU A 51 19.65 -10.33 -10.53
CA GLU A 51 20.38 -9.05 -10.58
C GLU A 51 19.46 -7.91 -10.99
N GLY A 52 18.60 -8.13 -11.98
CA GLY A 52 17.61 -7.14 -12.39
C GLY A 52 16.55 -6.86 -11.32
N VAL A 53 16.08 -7.88 -10.61
CA VAL A 53 15.18 -7.70 -9.45
C VAL A 53 15.86 -6.87 -8.34
N MET A 54 17.12 -7.18 -8.00
CA MET A 54 17.86 -6.44 -6.97
C MET A 54 18.09 -4.97 -7.38
N SER A 55 18.48 -4.74 -8.64
CA SER A 55 18.66 -3.39 -9.19
C SER A 55 17.35 -2.59 -9.16
N PHE A 56 16.24 -3.22 -9.57
CA PHE A 56 14.91 -2.61 -9.51
C PHE A 56 14.52 -2.24 -8.08
N MET A 57 14.66 -3.16 -7.12
CA MET A 57 14.33 -2.90 -5.71
C MET A 57 15.19 -1.78 -5.12
N ALA A 58 16.50 -1.74 -5.44
CA ALA A 58 17.39 -0.69 -5.00
C ALA A 58 16.98 0.70 -5.55
N GLN A 59 16.58 0.76 -6.83
CA GLN A 59 16.07 2.00 -7.43
C GLN A 59 14.76 2.46 -6.77
N GLN A 60 13.84 1.54 -6.48
CA GLN A 60 12.59 1.87 -5.78
C GLN A 60 12.85 2.39 -4.35
N LEU A 61 13.81 1.80 -3.64
CA LEU A 61 14.24 2.26 -2.32
C LEU A 61 14.90 3.64 -2.37
N ASP A 62 15.81 3.86 -3.32
CA ASP A 62 16.47 5.16 -3.52
C ASP A 62 15.45 6.26 -3.83
N ARG A 63 14.48 5.97 -4.72
CA ARG A 63 13.36 6.88 -5.02
C ARG A 63 12.57 7.21 -3.77
N ARG A 64 12.12 6.21 -3.00
CA ARG A 64 11.40 6.40 -1.73
C ARG A 64 12.21 7.18 -0.70
N SER A 65 13.54 7.03 -0.67
CA SER A 65 14.39 7.76 0.28
C SER A 65 14.48 9.26 -0.04
N LYS A 66 14.42 9.61 -1.33
CA LYS A 66 14.51 11.00 -1.81
C LYS A 66 13.16 11.70 -1.82
N GLU A 67 12.13 10.98 -2.22
CA GLU A 67 10.81 11.54 -2.51
C GLU A 67 9.78 11.23 -1.39
N GLY A 68 10.16 10.41 -0.41
CA GLY A 68 9.32 9.99 0.71
C GLY A 68 8.60 8.65 0.46
N ALA A 69 7.99 8.08 1.49
CA ALA A 69 7.26 6.81 1.41
C ALA A 69 6.17 6.81 0.33
N GLU A 70 5.64 7.99 0.01
CA GLU A 70 4.58 8.25 -0.97
C GLU A 70 5.00 8.17 -2.44
N ALA A 71 6.30 8.16 -2.70
CA ALA A 71 6.86 8.12 -4.05
C ALA A 71 6.84 6.74 -4.68
N GLY A 72 6.55 5.71 -3.89
CA GLY A 72 6.61 4.31 -4.28
C GLY A 72 5.30 3.73 -4.79
N GLY A 73 4.33 4.57 -5.20
CA GLY A 73 3.03 4.12 -5.69
C GLY A 73 3.15 3.04 -6.75
N LEU A 74 2.51 1.89 -6.51
CA LEU A 74 2.48 0.77 -7.46
C LEU A 74 1.75 1.16 -8.75
N PHE A 75 0.67 1.93 -8.56
CA PHE A 75 -0.27 2.32 -9.60
C PHE A 75 -0.06 3.76 -10.04
N ASP A 76 -0.14 4.00 -11.34
CA ASP A 76 -0.28 5.33 -11.89
C ASP A 76 -1.74 5.84 -11.79
N MET A 77 -1.95 7.13 -12.02
CA MET A 77 -3.29 7.72 -11.95
C MET A 77 -4.28 7.10 -12.94
N LYS A 78 -3.84 6.66 -14.12
CA LYS A 78 -4.72 6.04 -15.13
C LYS A 78 -5.19 4.65 -14.70
N GLU A 79 -4.33 3.91 -14.03
CA GLU A 79 -4.66 2.61 -13.43
C GLU A 79 -5.70 2.79 -12.32
N ILE A 80 -5.55 3.82 -11.48
CA ILE A 80 -6.54 4.15 -10.43
C ILE A 80 -7.88 4.60 -11.03
N GLU A 81 -7.86 5.44 -12.07
CA GLU A 81 -9.07 5.82 -12.82
C GLU A 81 -9.77 4.60 -13.44
N SER A 82 -8.99 3.66 -13.99
CA SER A 82 -9.53 2.43 -14.57
C SER A 82 -10.26 1.58 -13.52
N VAL A 83 -9.75 1.52 -12.29
CA VAL A 83 -10.42 0.82 -11.18
C VAL A 83 -11.75 1.49 -10.81
N PHE A 84 -11.84 2.82 -10.83
CA PHE A 84 -13.12 3.50 -10.66
C PHE A 84 -14.12 3.11 -11.75
N HIS A 85 -13.69 3.12 -13.01
CA HIS A 85 -14.57 2.76 -14.14
C HIS A 85 -15.02 1.29 -14.10
N MET A 86 -14.19 0.38 -13.57
CA MET A 86 -14.59 -1.01 -13.34
C MET A 86 -15.63 -1.14 -12.22
N ALA A 87 -15.58 -0.26 -11.21
CA ALA A 87 -16.58 -0.22 -10.14
C ALA A 87 -17.90 0.45 -10.58
N ASP A 88 -17.85 1.44 -11.47
CA ASP A 88 -19.02 2.10 -12.07
C ASP A 88 -19.63 1.28 -13.23
N LEU A 89 -20.12 0.08 -12.91
CA LEU A 89 -20.70 -0.85 -13.89
C LEU A 89 -21.85 -0.25 -14.70
N LEU A 90 -22.61 0.69 -14.11
CA LEU A 90 -23.75 1.35 -14.74
C LEU A 90 -23.36 2.62 -15.51
N LYS A 91 -22.08 3.00 -15.51
CA LYS A 91 -21.54 4.22 -16.15
C LYS A 91 -22.31 5.48 -15.75
N GLN A 92 -22.70 5.58 -14.48
CA GLN A 92 -23.46 6.70 -13.94
C GLN A 92 -22.57 7.89 -13.57
N GLY A 93 -21.25 7.73 -13.64
CA GLY A 93 -20.26 8.71 -13.19
C GLY A 93 -20.07 8.73 -11.68
N THR A 94 -20.70 7.82 -10.95
CA THR A 94 -20.65 7.73 -9.48
C THR A 94 -20.82 6.30 -9.00
N ILE A 95 -20.15 5.95 -7.91
CA ILE A 95 -20.23 4.65 -7.24
C ILE A 95 -20.75 4.79 -5.81
N THR A 96 -21.31 3.72 -5.25
CA THR A 96 -21.72 3.70 -3.83
C THR A 96 -20.50 3.61 -2.90
N ARG A 97 -20.71 3.90 -1.61
CA ARG A 97 -19.69 3.72 -0.57
C ARG A 97 -19.06 2.33 -0.60
N GLU A 98 -19.87 1.28 -0.71
CA GLU A 98 -19.41 -0.12 -0.68
C GLU A 98 -18.57 -0.45 -1.91
N GLN A 99 -18.99 0.04 -3.08
CA GLN A 99 -18.22 -0.09 -4.33
C GLN A 99 -16.89 0.65 -4.24
N CYS A 100 -16.90 1.89 -3.71
CA CYS A 100 -15.69 2.66 -3.47
C CYS A 100 -14.73 1.93 -2.53
N ARG A 101 -15.23 1.42 -1.40
CA ARG A 101 -14.43 0.65 -0.45
C ARG A 101 -13.81 -0.59 -1.09
N SER A 102 -14.59 -1.36 -1.83
CA SER A 102 -14.11 -2.55 -2.53
C SER A 102 -13.05 -2.21 -3.58
N ALA A 103 -13.25 -1.12 -4.32
CA ALA A 103 -12.32 -0.64 -5.35
C ALA A 103 -10.99 -0.16 -4.74
N LEU A 104 -11.03 0.59 -3.64
CA LEU A 104 -9.83 1.01 -2.90
C LEU A 104 -9.08 -0.18 -2.32
N LYS A 105 -9.79 -1.20 -1.79
CA LYS A 105 -9.17 -2.43 -1.31
C LYS A 105 -8.46 -3.21 -2.40
N ALA A 106 -9.01 -3.24 -3.62
CA ALA A 106 -8.35 -3.87 -4.76
C ALA A 106 -7.01 -3.20 -5.13
N LEU A 107 -6.83 -1.93 -4.74
CA LEU A 107 -5.58 -1.17 -4.90
C LEU A 107 -4.66 -1.25 -3.69
N ALA A 108 -5.14 -1.78 -2.55
CA ALA A 108 -4.34 -1.89 -1.34
C ALA A 108 -3.27 -2.99 -1.49
N CYS A 109 -2.04 -2.66 -1.11
CA CYS A 109 -0.87 -3.54 -1.14
C CYS A 109 -0.39 -3.94 0.26
N SER A 110 -1.05 -3.46 1.32
CA SER A 110 -0.70 -3.75 2.71
C SER A 110 -1.94 -3.81 3.60
N ALA A 111 -1.86 -4.62 4.67
CA ALA A 111 -2.91 -4.73 5.68
C ALA A 111 -3.27 -3.36 6.31
N ARG A 112 -2.29 -2.48 6.48
CA ARG A 112 -2.51 -1.12 6.99
C ARG A 112 -3.40 -0.28 6.07
N GLN A 113 -3.21 -0.37 4.75
CA GLN A 113 -4.06 0.33 3.79
C GLN A 113 -5.49 -0.20 3.85
N GLU A 114 -5.66 -1.53 3.95
CA GLU A 114 -6.98 -2.14 4.13
C GLU A 114 -7.66 -1.67 5.43
N GLU A 115 -6.93 -1.65 6.55
CA GLU A 115 -7.42 -1.17 7.84
C GLU A 115 -7.82 0.32 7.80
N LEU A 116 -7.03 1.16 7.11
CA LEU A 116 -7.35 2.57 6.89
C LEU A 116 -8.64 2.75 6.07
N ILE A 117 -8.82 1.93 5.02
CA ILE A 117 -10.01 1.93 4.16
C ILE A 117 -11.26 1.42 4.90
N ASP A 118 -11.08 0.44 5.79
CA ASP A 118 -12.15 -0.10 6.63
C ASP A 118 -12.49 0.80 7.83
N GLY A 119 -11.57 1.70 8.20
CA GLY A 119 -11.71 2.53 9.41
C GLY A 119 -11.50 1.73 10.69
N THR A 120 -10.79 0.60 10.62
CA THR A 120 -10.53 -0.31 11.74
C THR A 120 -9.14 -0.12 12.34
N LEU A 121 -8.65 1.12 12.38
CA LEU A 121 -7.30 1.43 12.86
C LEU A 121 -7.12 0.96 14.32
N THR A 122 -5.96 0.36 14.59
CA THR A 122 -5.66 -0.21 15.91
C THR A 122 -5.39 0.89 16.95
N PRO A 123 -5.62 0.62 18.25
CA PRO A 123 -5.33 1.60 19.30
C PRO A 123 -3.83 1.92 19.33
N GLY A 124 -3.48 3.17 19.03
CA GLY A 124 -2.09 3.66 18.98
C GLY A 124 -1.69 4.32 17.65
N ASP A 125 -2.51 4.20 16.60
CA ASP A 125 -2.31 4.90 15.33
C ASP A 125 -3.09 6.22 15.37
N GLU A 126 -2.40 7.38 15.31
CA GLU A 126 -3.02 8.72 15.35
C GLU A 126 -3.76 9.10 14.05
N SER A 127 -3.81 8.19 13.08
CA SER A 127 -4.48 8.43 11.81
C SER A 127 -6.00 8.30 11.97
N GLU A 128 -6.76 9.21 11.36
CA GLU A 128 -8.20 9.04 11.23
C GLU A 128 -8.51 8.10 10.06
N GLY A 129 -9.44 7.16 10.28
CA GLY A 129 -9.93 6.26 9.23
C GLY A 129 -10.46 7.00 8.00
N LEU A 130 -10.59 6.30 6.88
CA LEU A 130 -11.08 6.91 5.66
C LEU A 130 -12.59 7.15 5.71
N GLU A 131 -13.02 8.41 5.77
CA GLU A 131 -14.44 8.76 5.64
C GLU A 131 -14.88 8.70 4.16
N ILE A 132 -15.65 7.66 3.82
CA ILE A 132 -16.17 7.47 2.45
C ILE A 132 -17.62 7.98 2.36
N PRO A 133 -17.91 8.96 1.47
CA PRO A 133 -19.28 9.43 1.21
C PRO A 133 -20.22 8.32 0.72
N LEU A 134 -21.53 8.53 0.83
CA LEU A 134 -22.53 7.57 0.34
C LEU A 134 -22.48 7.38 -1.19
N LYS A 135 -22.11 8.44 -1.90
CA LYS A 135 -21.99 8.50 -3.35
C LYS A 135 -20.68 9.19 -3.70
N VAL A 136 -19.86 8.54 -4.51
CA VAL A 136 -18.49 8.95 -4.79
C VAL A 136 -18.34 9.11 -6.30
N ASP A 137 -17.99 10.31 -6.76
CA ASP A 137 -17.62 10.56 -8.15
C ASP A 137 -16.11 10.30 -8.37
N LEU A 138 -15.66 10.35 -9.63
CA LEU A 138 -14.26 10.09 -9.96
C LEU A 138 -13.29 11.02 -9.21
N PRO A 139 -13.48 12.35 -9.17
CA PRO A 139 -12.60 13.24 -8.41
C PRO A 139 -12.52 12.89 -6.92
N THR A 140 -13.66 12.59 -6.29
CA THR A 140 -13.70 12.18 -4.88
C THR A 140 -13.00 10.84 -4.68
N PHE A 141 -13.19 9.87 -5.58
CA PHE A 141 -12.50 8.59 -5.54
C PHE A 141 -10.99 8.76 -5.63
N LEU A 142 -10.50 9.60 -6.53
CA LEU A 142 -9.07 9.87 -6.68
C LEU A 142 -8.48 10.52 -5.42
N ALA A 143 -9.20 11.45 -4.79
CA ALA A 143 -8.78 12.04 -3.52
C ALA A 143 -8.71 11.01 -2.39
N LEU A 144 -9.72 10.13 -2.30
CA LEU A 144 -9.75 9.02 -1.34
C LEU A 144 -8.62 8.01 -1.59
N ALA A 145 -8.34 7.68 -2.86
CA ALA A 145 -7.24 6.80 -3.25
C ALA A 145 -5.88 7.42 -2.89
N ARG A 146 -5.69 8.72 -3.12
CA ARG A 146 -4.46 9.42 -2.70
C ARG A 146 -4.25 9.34 -1.19
N LYS A 147 -5.29 9.59 -0.40
CA LYS A 147 -5.23 9.49 1.06
C LYS A 147 -4.98 8.04 1.52
N ALA A 148 -5.70 7.08 0.96
CA ALA A 148 -5.62 5.67 1.36
C ALA A 148 -4.29 5.01 0.96
N LEU A 149 -3.77 5.33 -0.22
CA LEU A 149 -2.56 4.73 -0.78
C LEU A 149 -1.31 5.56 -0.51
N SER A 150 -1.45 6.69 0.19
CA SER A 150 -0.36 7.64 0.46
C SER A 150 0.33 8.09 -0.83
N LEU A 151 -0.43 8.54 -1.85
CA LEU A 151 0.12 9.02 -3.12
C LEU A 151 0.31 10.54 -3.08
N ARG A 152 1.49 11.05 -3.47
CA ARG A 152 1.74 12.49 -3.57
C ARG A 152 0.83 13.18 -4.58
N ALA A 153 0.54 14.46 -4.34
CA ALA A 153 -0.26 15.34 -5.20
C ALA A 153 0.44 15.78 -6.51
N GLU A 154 1.72 15.48 -6.72
CA GLU A 154 2.53 16.07 -7.80
C GLU A 154 2.51 15.33 -9.15
N GLU A 155 1.72 14.28 -9.34
CA GLU A 155 1.42 13.74 -10.69
C GLU A 155 0.39 14.59 -11.48
N VAL A 156 0.33 15.90 -11.22
CA VAL A 156 -0.58 16.84 -11.91
C VAL A 156 0.17 17.75 -12.90
N ALA A 157 1.50 17.69 -12.98
CA ALA A 157 2.25 18.54 -13.88
C ALA A 157 3.05 17.75 -14.93
N VAL A 158 2.64 17.97 -16.18
CA VAL A 158 3.36 17.76 -17.45
C VAL A 158 3.26 16.38 -18.09
N SER A 159 2.16 16.20 -18.82
CA SER A 159 2.23 15.60 -20.17
C SER A 159 1.42 16.49 -21.10
N GLY A 160 1.98 17.67 -21.38
CA GLY A 160 1.64 18.48 -22.54
C GLY A 160 2.63 18.19 -23.66
#